data_AF-A0A386TX79-F1
#
_entry.id   AF-A0A386TX79-F1
#
_cell.length_a   1.000
_cell.length_b   1.000
_cell.length_c   1.000
_cell.angle_alpha   90.00
_cell.angle_beta   90.00
_cell.angle_gamma   90.00
#
_symmetry.space_group_name_H-M   'P 1'
#
loop_
_entity.id
_entity.type
_entity.pdbx_description
1 polymer ?
#
loop_
_entity_poly.entity_id
_entity_poly.type
_entity_poly.pdbx_seq_one_letter_code
_entity_poly.pdbx_strand_id
1 'polypeptide(L)'
;RYTKSGGQSRRFLLSLPLEERIKRWLLEGPAIHRFNAIKHLAPEDSDENILEVLQKYALLIQGLWVPKTGIRYTKSGHEALARDYALILFSQNPVIKDEQLNILGSSKSTGKAVLKELAVERPYCKDWKFKEPTDVAFMKLYPKVVEQQQKLLRDHEQNKLQKLAKRQAGHSLLNSTRPVPSMPSDEGASRTNNVVHSSSTSMSKETREALHKVLRMLFQTHKACRAIDVMAAAKGVVDAPQEDIQAAISEIAINIHDVYVLRSSSEHPEINPLRNLVIDLFLGSRPKAKLKKGEVLAAAKSRFQKEPTNTEFQKVITELCVSNGGGWVLKTGG
;
A
#
# COMPACT_ATOMS: atom_id res chain seq x y z
N ARG A 1 -4.92 36.95 4.72
CA ARG A 1 -4.57 37.21 6.14
C ARG A 1 -3.24 36.55 6.43
N TYR A 2 -2.17 37.34 6.55
CA TYR A 2 -0.84 36.84 6.92
C TYR A 2 -0.84 36.50 8.41
N THR A 3 -0.80 35.21 8.74
CA THR A 3 -0.52 34.80 10.11
C THR A 3 0.96 35.00 10.38
N LYS A 4 1.30 36.00 11.19
CA LYS A 4 2.64 36.19 11.78
C LYS A 4 3.01 34.90 12.53
N SER A 5 3.88 34.07 11.97
CA SER A 5 4.67 33.14 12.76
C SER A 5 5.85 33.93 13.35
N GLY A 6 6.07 33.81 14.66
CA GLY A 6 7.20 34.44 15.35
C GLY A 6 8.52 33.80 14.93
N GLY A 7 8.98 34.08 13.71
CA GLY A 7 10.28 33.63 13.23
C GLY A 7 11.40 34.32 13.99
N GLN A 8 12.27 33.54 14.62
CA GLN A 8 13.50 34.04 15.23
C GLN A 8 14.36 34.75 14.17
N SER A 9 15.08 35.81 14.58
CA SER A 9 15.88 36.63 13.67
C SER A 9 16.86 35.79 12.85
N ARG A 10 16.93 36.03 11.54
CA ARG A 10 17.90 35.39 10.62
C ARG A 10 19.33 35.42 11.16
N ARG A 11 19.70 36.49 11.89
CA ARG A 11 21.02 36.63 12.54
C ARG A 11 21.30 35.52 13.55
N PHE A 12 20.29 35.11 14.33
CA PHE A 12 20.40 34.03 15.30
C PHE A 12 20.52 32.66 14.62
N LEU A 13 19.79 32.42 13.53
CA LEU A 13 19.94 31.17 12.78
C LEU A 13 21.34 31.01 12.20
N LEU A 14 21.92 32.11 11.68
CA LEU A 14 23.28 32.11 11.12
C LEU A 14 24.38 31.89 12.15
N SER A 15 24.13 32.12 13.45
CA SER A 15 25.11 31.79 14.50
C SER A 15 25.11 30.31 14.89
N LEU A 16 24.13 29.51 14.43
CA LEU A 16 24.09 28.08 14.70
C LEU A 16 24.92 27.29 13.67
N PRO A 17 25.50 26.13 14.05
CA PRO A 17 26.07 25.18 13.09
C PRO A 17 25.05 24.78 12.01
N LEU A 18 25.53 24.43 10.81
CA LEU A 18 24.69 24.08 9.66
C LEU A 18 23.58 23.08 10.00
N GLU A 19 23.93 22.00 10.71
CA GLU A 19 23.01 20.94 11.12
C GLU A 19 21.87 21.45 12.00
N GLU A 20 22.19 22.18 13.06
CA GLU A 20 21.20 22.76 13.98
C GLU A 20 20.33 23.82 13.30
N ARG A 21 20.93 24.60 12.38
CA ARG A 21 20.22 25.61 11.59
C ARG A 21 19.16 24.98 10.68
N ILE A 22 19.54 23.95 9.92
CA ILE A 22 18.62 23.23 9.01
C ILE A 22 17.54 22.51 9.82
N LYS A 23 17.91 21.82 10.90
CA LYS A 23 16.96 21.11 11.77
C LYS A 23 15.91 22.05 12.36
N ARG A 24 16.33 23.21 12.87
CA ARG A 24 15.41 24.23 13.41
C ARG A 24 14.49 24.78 12.33
N TRP A 25 15.01 25.07 11.14
CA TRP A 25 14.18 25.52 10.02
C TRP A 25 13.12 24.50 9.62
N LEU A 26 13.48 23.22 9.55
CA LEU A 26 12.56 22.12 9.23
C LEU A 26 11.49 21.90 10.32
N LEU A 27 11.77 22.30 11.57
CA LEU A 27 10.84 22.22 12.70
C LEU A 27 9.86 23.39 12.74
N GLU A 28 10.37 24.61 12.64
CA GLU A 28 9.62 25.85 12.87
C GLU A 28 9.04 26.47 11.60
N GLY A 29 9.62 26.12 10.44
CA GLY A 29 9.23 26.67 9.14
C GLY A 29 7.99 25.99 8.52
N PRO A 30 7.71 26.30 7.24
CA PRO A 30 6.70 25.61 6.45
C PRO A 30 6.89 24.08 6.39
N ALA A 31 5.86 23.34 6.01
CA ALA A 31 5.96 21.87 5.89
C ALA A 31 6.68 21.41 4.61
N ILE A 32 6.87 22.29 3.63
CA ILE A 32 7.44 21.99 2.30
C ILE A 32 8.43 23.10 1.94
N HIS A 33 9.61 22.74 1.45
CA HIS A 33 10.66 23.69 1.12
C HIS A 33 11.30 23.41 -0.24
N ARG A 34 11.56 24.48 -1.00
CA ARG A 34 12.48 24.43 -2.14
C ARG A 34 13.92 24.42 -1.67
N PHE A 35 14.78 23.72 -2.39
CA PHE A 35 16.20 23.68 -2.06
C PHE A 35 16.84 25.08 -2.08
N ASN A 36 16.50 25.92 -3.08
CA ASN A 36 17.00 27.30 -3.15
C ASN A 36 16.63 28.14 -1.91
N ALA A 37 15.44 27.91 -1.32
CA ALA A 37 15.07 28.60 -0.09
C ALA A 37 15.95 28.17 1.10
N ILE A 38 16.34 26.89 1.14
CA ILE A 38 17.24 26.34 2.17
C ILE A 38 18.68 26.86 1.97
N LYS A 39 19.16 26.99 0.72
CA LYS A 39 20.48 27.58 0.43
C LYS A 39 20.66 28.97 1.03
N HIS A 40 19.60 29.78 1.06
CA HIS A 40 19.67 31.11 1.68
C HIS A 40 19.89 31.09 3.21
N LEU A 41 19.71 29.94 3.86
CA LEU A 41 20.02 29.75 5.28
C LEU A 41 21.49 29.37 5.50
N ALA A 42 22.21 28.94 4.46
CA ALA A 42 23.55 28.42 4.54
C ALA A 42 24.41 28.99 3.39
N PRO A 43 24.62 30.34 3.36
CA PRO A 43 25.25 30.99 2.21
C PRO A 43 26.73 30.63 2.03
N GLU A 44 27.41 30.19 3.09
CA GLU A 44 28.83 29.84 3.08
C GLU A 44 29.07 28.33 2.87
N ASP A 45 28.01 27.53 2.85
CA ASP A 45 28.09 26.08 2.75
C ASP A 45 27.86 25.62 1.29
N SER A 46 28.58 24.58 0.85
CA SER A 46 28.36 24.00 -0.47
C SER A 46 27.01 23.29 -0.57
N ASP A 47 26.50 23.13 -1.79
CA ASP A 47 25.25 22.42 -2.04
C ASP A 47 25.33 20.96 -1.53
N GLU A 48 26.49 20.32 -1.67
CA GLU A 48 26.74 18.96 -1.18
C GLU A 48 26.60 18.86 0.35
N ASN A 49 27.20 19.80 1.10
CA ASN A 49 27.14 19.81 2.56
C ASN A 49 25.71 20.06 3.05
N ILE A 50 25.00 21.00 2.42
CA ILE A 50 23.59 21.29 2.73
C ILE A 50 22.73 20.04 2.45
N LEU A 51 22.92 19.38 1.31
CA LEU A 51 22.18 18.18 0.93
C LEU A 51 22.47 16.99 1.84
N GLU A 52 23.70 16.81 2.30
CA GLU A 52 24.07 15.75 3.24
C GLU A 52 23.30 15.90 4.55
N VAL A 53 23.32 17.08 5.15
CA VAL A 53 22.57 17.39 6.37
C VAL A 53 21.07 17.26 6.14
N LEU A 54 20.56 17.81 5.03
CA LEU A 54 19.14 17.85 4.73
C LEU A 54 18.55 16.43 4.60
N GLN A 55 19.28 15.50 3.99
CA GLN A 55 18.87 14.10 3.84
C GLN A 55 18.77 13.34 5.17
N LYS A 56 19.47 13.77 6.23
CA LYS A 56 19.31 13.20 7.57
C LYS A 56 17.92 13.52 8.14
N TYR A 57 17.37 14.67 7.82
CA TYR A 57 16.21 15.25 8.50
C TYR A 57 14.95 15.40 7.64
N ALA A 58 15.08 15.41 6.32
CA ALA A 58 13.98 15.60 5.37
C ALA A 58 13.96 14.48 4.31
N LEU A 59 12.82 14.36 3.63
CA LEU A 59 12.57 13.49 2.50
C LEU A 59 12.34 14.35 1.26
N LEU A 60 12.78 13.87 0.11
CA LEU A 60 12.52 14.53 -1.16
C LEU A 60 11.22 14.00 -1.78
N ILE A 61 10.20 14.87 -1.89
CA ILE A 61 8.87 14.58 -2.43
C ILE A 61 8.58 15.57 -3.55
N GLN A 62 8.34 15.10 -4.78
CA GLN A 62 8.10 15.98 -5.93
C GLN A 62 9.21 17.03 -6.15
N GLY A 63 10.47 16.68 -5.89
CA GLY A 63 11.61 17.62 -5.97
C GLY A 63 11.70 18.63 -4.82
N LEU A 64 10.83 18.54 -3.83
CA LEU A 64 10.73 19.44 -2.68
C LEU A 64 11.11 18.73 -1.38
N TRP A 65 11.68 19.46 -0.45
CA TRP A 65 12.12 18.91 0.84
C TRP A 65 11.02 19.01 1.89
N VAL A 66 10.65 17.86 2.43
CA VAL A 66 9.60 17.71 3.44
C VAL A 66 10.21 17.11 4.72
N PRO A 67 10.05 17.72 5.90
CA PRO A 67 10.58 17.18 7.15
C PRO A 67 10.11 15.74 7.39
N LYS A 68 11.03 14.85 7.79
CA LYS A 68 10.71 13.48 8.20
C LYS A 68 9.71 13.50 9.35
N THR A 69 8.80 12.54 9.37
CA THR A 69 7.75 12.44 10.40
C THR A 69 8.32 12.48 11.82
N GLY A 70 9.44 11.78 12.08
CA GLY A 70 10.08 11.76 13.42
C GLY A 70 10.65 13.09 13.91
N ILE A 71 10.72 14.13 13.05
CA ILE A 71 11.12 15.48 13.46
C ILE A 71 9.95 16.26 14.04
N ARG A 72 8.79 16.21 13.38
CA ARG A 72 7.60 16.99 13.78
C ARG A 72 6.66 16.22 14.70
N TYR A 73 6.65 14.89 14.60
CA TYR A 73 5.78 14.02 15.38
C TYR A 73 6.68 13.15 16.27
N THR A 74 6.95 13.66 17.47
CA THR A 74 7.76 12.98 18.49
C THR A 74 7.03 11.81 19.14
N LYS A 75 5.70 11.73 18.97
CA LYS A 75 4.86 10.62 19.46
C LYS A 75 4.43 9.73 18.30
N SER A 76 4.58 8.41 18.48
CA SER A 76 4.02 7.42 17.56
C SER A 76 2.48 7.39 17.71
N GLY A 77 1.75 7.47 16.60
CA GLY A 77 0.29 7.62 16.63
C GLY A 77 -0.34 7.59 15.23
N HIS A 78 -1.67 7.74 15.17
CA HIS A 78 -2.43 7.71 13.92
C HIS A 78 -2.04 8.86 12.97
N GLU A 79 -1.66 10.02 13.50
CA GLU A 79 -1.20 11.18 12.72
C GLU A 79 0.13 10.92 12.00
N ALA A 80 1.14 10.43 12.74
CA ALA A 80 2.45 10.12 12.17
C ALA A 80 2.35 9.09 11.04
N LEU A 81 1.51 8.08 11.23
CA LEU A 81 1.28 7.01 10.27
C LEU A 81 0.44 7.49 9.06
N ALA A 82 -0.57 8.34 9.26
CA ALA A 82 -1.30 8.96 8.17
C ALA A 82 -0.41 9.91 7.35
N ARG A 83 0.51 10.64 8.01
CA ARG A 83 1.52 11.47 7.35
C ARG A 83 2.44 10.65 6.48
N ASP A 84 3.04 9.60 7.03
CA ASP A 84 3.94 8.73 6.29
C ASP A 84 3.25 8.16 5.04
N TYR A 85 1.99 7.74 5.18
CA TYR A 85 1.19 7.26 4.05
C TYR A 85 0.95 8.35 2.99
N ALA A 86 0.58 9.56 3.41
CA ALA A 86 0.41 10.68 2.48
C ALA A 86 1.72 11.03 1.74
N LEU A 87 2.87 10.98 2.41
CA LEU A 87 4.17 11.24 1.79
C LEU A 87 4.54 10.17 0.76
N ILE A 88 4.23 8.89 1.03
CA ILE A 88 4.39 7.80 0.07
C ILE A 88 3.54 8.05 -1.18
N LEU A 89 2.25 8.36 -1.02
CA LEU A 89 1.37 8.64 -2.15
C LEU A 89 1.86 9.85 -2.96
N PHE A 90 2.26 10.95 -2.28
CA PHE A 90 2.80 12.11 -2.96
C PHE A 90 4.15 11.88 -3.63
N SER A 91 4.91 10.87 -3.21
CA SER A 91 6.15 10.50 -3.91
C SER A 91 5.88 9.93 -5.32
N GLN A 92 4.69 9.35 -5.52
CA GLN A 92 4.27 8.70 -6.77
C GLN A 92 3.46 9.65 -7.66
N ASN A 93 2.57 10.48 -7.06
CA ASN A 93 1.69 11.37 -7.79
C ASN A 93 1.48 12.69 -7.03
N PRO A 94 1.55 13.88 -7.67
CA PRO A 94 1.27 15.16 -7.00
C PRO A 94 -0.19 15.35 -6.58
N VAL A 95 -1.08 14.41 -6.91
CA VAL A 95 -2.50 14.40 -6.56
C VAL A 95 -2.87 13.08 -5.88
N ILE A 96 -3.56 13.16 -4.75
CA ILE A 96 -4.11 12.02 -4.02
C ILE A 96 -5.63 12.06 -4.10
N LYS A 97 -6.26 10.99 -4.57
CA LYS A 97 -7.71 10.83 -4.59
C LYS A 97 -8.27 10.49 -3.21
N ASP A 98 -9.45 10.99 -2.89
CA ASP A 98 -10.10 10.76 -1.58
C ASP A 98 -10.32 9.27 -1.28
N GLU A 99 -10.48 8.44 -2.31
CA GLU A 99 -10.63 6.98 -2.18
C GLU A 99 -9.34 6.31 -1.70
N GLN A 100 -8.16 6.84 -2.07
CA GLN A 100 -6.88 6.32 -1.60
C GLN A 100 -6.71 6.51 -0.09
N LEU A 101 -7.44 7.46 0.51
CA LEU A 101 -7.43 7.69 1.96
C LEU A 101 -8.36 6.73 2.72
N ASN A 102 -9.16 5.90 2.04
CA ASN A 102 -10.06 4.95 2.69
C ASN A 102 -9.30 3.88 3.48
N ILE A 103 -8.03 3.59 3.11
CA ILE A 103 -7.16 2.71 3.88
C ILE A 103 -6.86 3.24 5.28
N LEU A 104 -7.17 4.49 5.60
CA LEU A 104 -7.04 5.00 6.97
C LEU A 104 -8.25 4.62 7.85
N GLY A 105 -9.33 4.07 7.27
CA GLY A 105 -10.52 3.63 8.01
C GLY A 105 -11.08 4.73 8.89
N SER A 106 -11.26 4.42 10.19
CA SER A 106 -11.71 5.38 11.20
C SER A 106 -10.79 6.59 11.39
N SER A 107 -9.52 6.50 10.98
CA SER A 107 -8.53 7.59 11.05
C SER A 107 -8.56 8.54 9.83
N LYS A 108 -9.54 8.41 8.92
CA LYS A 108 -9.61 9.25 7.71
C LYS A 108 -9.67 10.76 8.00
N SER A 109 -10.38 11.18 9.04
CA SER A 109 -10.44 12.58 9.47
C SER A 109 -9.08 13.12 9.92
N THR A 110 -8.33 12.32 10.70
CA THR A 110 -6.94 12.58 11.08
C THR A 110 -6.04 12.69 9.86
N GLY A 111 -6.19 11.77 8.89
CA GLY A 111 -5.47 11.84 7.62
C GLY A 111 -5.73 13.13 6.85
N LYS A 112 -6.99 13.57 6.78
CA LYS A 112 -7.34 14.87 6.18
C LYS A 112 -6.72 16.05 6.94
N ALA A 113 -6.66 16.01 8.27
CA ALA A 113 -6.01 17.05 9.07
C ALA A 113 -4.51 17.16 8.75
N VAL A 114 -3.82 16.01 8.66
CA VAL A 114 -2.40 15.96 8.28
C VAL A 114 -2.19 16.45 6.85
N LEU A 115 -3.05 16.04 5.91
CA LEU A 115 -2.96 16.48 4.51
C LEU A 115 -3.08 17.99 4.35
N LYS A 116 -3.84 18.69 5.22
CA LYS A 116 -3.92 20.15 5.18
C LYS A 116 -2.58 20.84 5.43
N GLU A 117 -1.58 20.17 5.99
CA GLU A 117 -0.22 20.72 6.09
C GLU A 117 0.51 20.68 4.74
N LEU A 118 0.29 19.63 3.95
CA LEU A 118 1.06 19.29 2.74
C LEU A 118 0.33 19.60 1.42
N ALA A 119 -0.98 19.70 1.45
CA ALA A 119 -1.84 19.71 0.29
C ALA A 119 -3.02 20.68 0.42
N VAL A 120 -3.61 20.98 -0.72
CA VAL A 120 -4.87 21.74 -0.84
C VAL A 120 -5.96 20.76 -1.24
N GLU A 121 -7.02 20.67 -0.43
CA GLU A 121 -8.21 19.90 -0.77
C GLU A 121 -8.93 20.57 -1.94
N ARG A 122 -9.33 19.77 -2.94
CA ARG A 122 -10.16 20.20 -4.07
C ARG A 122 -11.47 19.41 -4.00
N PRO A 123 -12.47 19.89 -3.25
CA PRO A 123 -13.70 19.13 -2.98
C PRO A 123 -14.42 18.67 -4.25
N TYR A 124 -14.48 19.53 -5.26
CA TYR A 124 -15.12 19.21 -6.54
C TYR A 124 -14.41 18.09 -7.30
N CYS A 125 -13.07 18.03 -7.21
CA CYS A 125 -12.26 16.99 -7.84
C CYS A 125 -12.12 15.73 -6.99
N LYS A 126 -12.66 15.74 -5.76
CA LYS A 126 -12.53 14.70 -4.72
C LYS A 126 -11.08 14.27 -4.53
N ASP A 127 -10.17 15.25 -4.47
CA ASP A 127 -8.76 14.98 -4.37
C ASP A 127 -7.98 16.07 -3.62
N TRP A 128 -6.72 15.76 -3.33
CA TRP A 128 -5.77 16.61 -2.63
C TRP A 128 -4.59 16.85 -3.54
N LYS A 129 -4.33 18.11 -3.86
CA LYS A 129 -3.18 18.51 -4.68
C LYS A 129 -2.05 18.98 -3.78
N PHE A 130 -0.83 18.50 -4.02
CA PHE A 130 0.35 18.95 -3.30
C PHE A 130 0.46 20.50 -3.37
N LYS A 131 0.76 21.15 -2.23
CA LYS A 131 0.68 22.61 -2.10
C LYS A 131 1.63 23.35 -3.03
N GLU A 132 2.83 22.81 -3.19
CA GLU A 132 3.89 23.39 -4.00
C GLU A 132 4.01 22.60 -5.32
N PRO A 133 4.24 23.27 -6.46
CA PRO A 133 4.43 22.57 -7.72
C PRO A 133 5.78 21.85 -7.73
N THR A 134 5.80 20.67 -8.37
CA THR A 134 6.99 19.82 -8.52
C THR A 134 8.20 20.63 -8.95
N ASP A 135 9.31 20.51 -8.21
CA ASP A 135 10.55 21.22 -8.51
C ASP A 135 11.39 20.46 -9.54
N VAL A 136 10.95 20.53 -10.79
CA VAL A 136 11.61 19.86 -11.93
C VAL A 136 13.05 20.34 -12.13
N ALA A 137 13.32 21.61 -11.81
CA ALA A 137 14.66 22.18 -11.91
C ALA A 137 15.62 21.50 -10.92
N PHE A 138 15.22 21.38 -9.65
CA PHE A 138 16.00 20.64 -8.66
C PHE A 138 16.23 19.19 -9.09
N MET A 139 15.18 18.50 -9.56
CA MET A 139 15.28 17.10 -9.98
C MET A 139 16.28 16.89 -11.13
N LYS A 140 16.37 17.84 -12.06
CA LYS A 140 17.33 17.81 -13.17
C LYS A 140 18.76 18.14 -12.72
N LEU A 141 18.91 19.07 -11.77
CA LEU A 141 20.23 19.48 -11.27
C LEU A 141 20.86 18.44 -10.35
N TYR A 142 20.05 17.69 -9.58
CA TYR A 142 20.52 16.73 -8.57
C TYR A 142 19.96 15.31 -8.76
N PRO A 143 20.12 14.67 -9.94
CA PRO A 143 19.48 13.39 -10.25
C PRO A 143 19.93 12.25 -9.32
N LYS A 144 21.20 12.24 -8.90
CA LYS A 144 21.73 11.22 -7.96
C LYS A 144 21.02 11.27 -6.60
N VAL A 145 20.75 12.47 -6.10
CA VAL A 145 20.02 12.65 -4.84
C VAL A 145 18.58 12.18 -4.99
N VAL A 146 17.94 12.48 -6.14
CA VAL A 146 16.58 12.00 -6.45
C VAL A 146 16.52 10.47 -6.42
N GLU A 147 17.44 9.79 -7.11
CA GLU A 147 17.48 8.32 -7.16
C GLU A 147 17.67 7.70 -5.78
N GLN A 148 18.58 8.25 -4.98
CA GLN A 148 18.83 7.80 -3.61
C GLN A 148 17.59 7.96 -2.73
N GLN A 149 16.92 9.12 -2.78
CA GLN A 149 15.73 9.39 -2.00
C GLN A 149 14.55 8.51 -2.42
N GLN A 150 14.37 8.27 -3.72
CA GLN A 150 13.35 7.34 -4.22
C GLN A 150 13.57 5.91 -3.71
N LYS A 151 14.82 5.43 -3.67
CA LYS A 151 15.15 4.11 -3.12
C LYS A 151 14.77 4.03 -1.63
N LEU A 152 15.16 5.03 -0.84
CA LEU A 152 14.83 5.10 0.58
C LEU A 152 13.31 5.11 0.84
N LEU A 153 12.53 5.78 -0.02
CA LEU A 153 11.07 5.82 0.11
C LEU A 153 10.43 4.46 -0.19
N ARG A 154 10.90 3.74 -1.22
CA ARG A 154 10.42 2.38 -1.55
C ARG A 154 10.66 1.38 -0.41
N ASP A 155 11.84 1.41 0.18
CA ASP A 155 12.18 0.52 1.29
C ASP A 155 11.35 0.83 2.55
N HIS A 156 11.01 2.11 2.79
CA HIS A 156 10.12 2.51 3.87
C HIS A 156 8.65 2.17 3.61
N GLU A 157 8.18 2.26 2.37
CA GLU A 157 6.82 1.92 1.95
C GLU A 157 6.50 0.46 2.28
N GLN A 158 7.40 -0.46 1.89
CA GLN A 158 7.25 -1.90 2.16
C GLN A 158 7.15 -2.21 3.67
N ASN A 159 7.94 -1.53 4.49
CA ASN A 159 7.99 -1.78 5.94
C ASN A 159 6.85 -1.11 6.72
N LYS A 160 6.33 0.03 6.27
CA LYS A 160 5.29 0.80 6.98
C LYS A 160 3.87 0.42 6.58
N LEU A 161 3.61 0.10 5.30
CA LEU A 161 2.30 -0.41 4.87
C LEU A 161 1.96 -1.74 5.56
N GLN A 162 2.95 -2.59 5.83
CA GLN A 162 2.79 -3.78 6.66
C GLN A 162 2.31 -3.47 8.09
N LYS A 163 2.75 -2.36 8.71
CA LYS A 163 2.34 -1.95 10.08
C LYS A 163 0.96 -1.30 10.11
N LEU A 164 0.64 -0.53 9.06
CA LEU A 164 -0.69 0.02 8.79
C LEU A 164 -1.75 -1.08 8.66
N ALA A 165 -1.45 -2.11 7.87
CA ALA A 165 -2.31 -3.26 7.67
C ALA A 165 -2.53 -4.06 8.98
N LYS A 166 -1.46 -4.29 9.77
CA LYS A 166 -1.55 -4.97 11.08
C LYS A 166 -2.42 -4.23 12.12
N ARG A 167 -2.47 -2.88 12.08
CA ARG A 167 -3.25 -2.07 13.04
C ARG A 167 -4.76 -2.07 12.76
N GLN A 168 -5.17 -2.26 11.51
CA GLN A 168 -6.59 -2.36 11.16
C GLN A 168 -7.22 -3.68 11.56
N ALA A 169 -6.43 -4.74 11.69
CA ALA A 169 -6.87 -6.01 12.25
C ALA A 169 -7.17 -5.95 13.77
N GLY A 170 -6.59 -4.98 14.50
CA GLY A 170 -6.70 -4.91 15.97
C GLY A 170 -7.82 -4.03 16.54
N HIS A 171 -8.56 -3.26 15.72
CA HIS A 171 -9.52 -2.26 16.19
C HIS A 171 -11.00 -2.71 16.19
N SER A 172 -11.30 -3.98 15.86
CA SER A 172 -12.68 -4.51 15.82
C SER A 172 -13.16 -5.16 17.12
N LEU A 173 -12.38 -5.13 18.18
CA LEU A 173 -12.81 -5.51 19.53
C LEU A 173 -12.85 -4.24 20.39
N LEU A 174 -13.94 -4.07 21.13
CA LEU A 174 -14.26 -2.99 22.08
C LEU A 174 -15.20 -1.91 21.52
N ASN A 175 -16.45 -2.32 21.30
CA ASN A 175 -17.60 -1.49 21.65
C ASN A 175 -18.74 -2.42 22.10
N SER A 176 -18.88 -2.63 23.42
CA SER A 176 -20.20 -2.82 24.05
C SER A 176 -20.09 -2.77 25.58
N THR A 177 -20.59 -1.66 26.11
CA THR A 177 -21.48 -1.55 27.27
C THR A 177 -21.04 -2.08 28.64
N ARG A 178 -20.77 -1.12 29.52
CA ARG A 178 -20.68 -1.19 30.99
C ARG A 178 -21.95 -1.84 31.60
N PRO A 179 -21.85 -2.83 32.51
CA PRO A 179 -22.97 -3.22 33.36
C PRO A 179 -22.83 -2.70 34.79
N VAL A 180 -23.99 -2.39 35.37
CA VAL A 180 -24.28 -2.06 36.76
C VAL A 180 -24.07 -3.30 37.65
N PRO A 181 -23.65 -3.20 38.93
CA PRO A 181 -23.48 -4.36 39.79
C PRO A 181 -24.78 -4.72 40.52
N SER A 182 -25.21 -5.98 40.38
CA SER A 182 -26.19 -6.65 41.25
C SER A 182 -25.65 -8.02 41.64
N MET A 183 -25.67 -8.30 42.93
CA MET A 183 -25.10 -9.46 43.65
C MET A 183 -25.93 -10.77 43.51
N PRO A 184 -25.45 -11.92 44.04
CA PRO A 184 -25.51 -13.27 43.44
C PRO A 184 -26.45 -14.26 44.14
N SER A 185 -26.63 -15.44 43.54
CA SER A 185 -27.02 -16.71 44.20
C SER A 185 -26.59 -17.87 43.27
N ASP A 186 -25.66 -18.72 43.71
CA ASP A 186 -25.87 -20.13 44.14
C ASP A 186 -26.19 -21.08 42.98
N GLU A 187 -25.70 -22.31 42.86
CA GLU A 187 -24.78 -23.19 43.58
C GLU A 187 -24.68 -24.44 42.66
N GLY A 188 -23.67 -25.30 42.81
CA GLY A 188 -23.82 -26.71 42.38
C GLY A 188 -22.80 -27.28 41.38
N ALA A 189 -21.73 -27.80 41.97
CA ALA A 189 -20.70 -28.71 41.50
C ALA A 189 -21.07 -29.79 40.44
N SER A 190 -20.13 -30.07 39.51
CA SER A 190 -19.32 -31.32 39.59
C SER A 190 -18.25 -31.47 38.51
N ARG A 191 -17.19 -32.17 38.93
CA ARG A 191 -15.90 -32.46 38.30
C ARG A 191 -16.01 -33.37 37.07
N THR A 192 -15.11 -33.21 36.10
CA THR A 192 -14.02 -34.18 35.79
C THR A 192 -13.21 -33.73 34.57
N ASN A 193 -11.89 -33.89 34.70
CA ASN A 193 -10.91 -33.63 33.65
C ASN A 193 -10.99 -34.67 32.54
N ASN A 194 -10.91 -34.20 31.28
CA ASN A 194 -10.25 -34.93 30.20
C ASN A 194 -9.53 -33.92 29.31
N VAL A 195 -8.21 -33.91 29.41
CA VAL A 195 -7.32 -33.40 28.36
C VAL A 195 -7.14 -34.56 27.38
N VAL A 196 -7.44 -34.36 26.10
CA VAL A 196 -6.63 -34.76 24.93
C VAL A 196 -7.29 -34.22 23.65
N HIS A 197 -6.55 -33.28 23.08
CA HIS A 197 -6.39 -32.82 21.70
C HIS A 197 -7.33 -33.21 20.54
N SER A 198 -7.51 -32.18 19.71
CA SER A 198 -7.71 -32.19 18.26
C SER A 198 -9.11 -32.48 17.73
N SER A 199 -9.98 -31.48 17.88
CA SER A 199 -10.92 -31.14 16.82
C SER A 199 -10.39 -29.90 16.10
N SER A 200 -9.97 -30.10 14.84
CA SER A 200 -9.62 -29.02 13.92
C SER A 200 -10.73 -27.97 13.95
N THR A 201 -10.41 -26.76 14.37
CA THR A 201 -11.31 -25.61 14.24
C THR A 201 -11.42 -25.29 12.75
N SER A 202 -12.24 -26.06 12.02
CA SER A 202 -12.63 -25.71 10.67
C SER A 202 -13.18 -24.29 10.71
N MET A 203 -12.56 -23.43 9.91
CA MET A 203 -12.85 -22.01 9.84
C MET A 203 -14.38 -21.79 9.85
N SER A 204 -14.87 -20.93 10.76
CA SER A 204 -16.31 -20.66 10.83
C SER A 204 -16.81 -20.10 9.50
N LYS A 205 -18.08 -20.34 9.18
CA LYS A 205 -18.66 -19.96 7.89
C LYS A 205 -18.56 -18.45 7.65
N GLU A 206 -18.78 -17.66 8.69
CA GLU A 206 -18.71 -16.20 8.69
C GLU A 206 -17.29 -15.71 8.40
N THR A 207 -16.29 -16.37 8.98
CA THR A 207 -14.86 -16.07 8.78
C THR A 207 -14.42 -16.40 7.35
N ARG A 208 -14.90 -17.54 6.83
CA ARG A 208 -14.65 -17.98 5.44
C ARG A 208 -15.29 -17.01 4.44
N GLU A 209 -16.52 -16.56 4.69
CA GLU A 209 -17.21 -15.57 3.85
C GLU A 209 -16.51 -14.20 3.84
N ALA A 210 -16.06 -13.73 5.01
CA ALA A 210 -15.28 -12.50 5.13
C ALA A 210 -13.97 -12.58 4.34
N LEU A 211 -13.26 -13.71 4.45
CA LEU A 211 -12.04 -13.98 3.69
C LEU A 211 -12.29 -13.97 2.18
N HIS A 212 -13.33 -14.67 1.72
CA HIS A 212 -13.73 -14.69 0.31
C HIS A 212 -14.04 -13.28 -0.22
N LYS A 213 -14.70 -12.44 0.58
CA LYS A 213 -15.03 -11.07 0.19
C LYS A 213 -13.77 -10.23 0.00
N VAL A 214 -12.82 -10.29 0.92
CA VAL A 214 -11.55 -9.54 0.82
C VAL A 214 -10.71 -10.00 -0.35
N LEU A 215 -10.60 -11.32 -0.54
CA LEU A 215 -9.87 -11.88 -1.68
C LEU A 215 -10.51 -11.45 -3.01
N ARG A 216 -11.83 -11.48 -3.15
CA ARG A 216 -12.51 -10.96 -4.35
C ARG A 216 -12.21 -9.50 -4.60
N MET A 217 -12.23 -8.65 -3.57
CA MET A 217 -11.86 -7.23 -3.71
C MET A 217 -10.41 -7.05 -4.17
N LEU A 218 -9.49 -7.84 -3.60
CA LEU A 218 -8.08 -7.83 -3.98
C LEU A 218 -7.91 -8.18 -5.46
N PHE A 219 -8.57 -9.23 -5.93
CA PHE A 219 -8.50 -9.66 -7.32
C PHE A 219 -9.27 -8.78 -8.31
N GLN A 220 -10.33 -8.07 -7.85
CA GLN A 220 -11.00 -7.04 -8.65
C GLN A 220 -10.05 -5.87 -8.93
N THR A 221 -9.26 -5.49 -7.91
CA THR A 221 -8.26 -4.42 -8.02
C THR A 221 -7.04 -4.87 -8.82
N HIS A 222 -6.59 -6.10 -8.60
CA HIS A 222 -5.40 -6.69 -9.20
C HIS A 222 -5.72 -8.08 -9.77
N LYS A 223 -5.91 -8.17 -11.09
CA LYS A 223 -6.34 -9.41 -11.78
C LYS A 223 -5.45 -10.64 -11.52
N ALA A 224 -4.20 -10.41 -11.12
CA ALA A 224 -3.27 -11.42 -10.62
C ALA A 224 -2.40 -10.83 -9.50
N CYS A 225 -2.16 -11.61 -8.44
CA CYS A 225 -1.46 -11.17 -7.23
C CYS A 225 -0.39 -12.18 -6.83
N ARG A 226 0.73 -11.77 -6.22
CA ARG A 226 1.71 -12.75 -5.74
C ARG A 226 1.16 -13.52 -4.54
N ALA A 227 1.57 -14.76 -4.38
CA ALA A 227 1.18 -15.64 -3.28
C ALA A 227 1.45 -15.02 -1.92
N ILE A 228 2.59 -14.34 -1.77
CA ILE A 228 2.94 -13.62 -0.55
C ILE A 228 1.93 -12.51 -0.21
N ASP A 229 1.41 -11.79 -1.21
CA ASP A 229 0.48 -10.68 -1.00
C ASP A 229 -0.92 -11.21 -0.66
N VAL A 230 -1.36 -12.28 -1.33
CA VAL A 230 -2.65 -12.94 -1.06
C VAL A 230 -2.67 -13.61 0.31
N MET A 231 -1.60 -14.34 0.66
CA MET A 231 -1.44 -14.97 1.97
C MET A 231 -1.37 -13.92 3.08
N ALA A 232 -0.68 -12.80 2.86
CA ALA A 232 -0.62 -11.70 3.82
C ALA A 232 -1.99 -11.03 3.99
N ALA A 233 -2.74 -10.81 2.90
CA ALA A 233 -4.09 -10.27 2.95
C ALA A 233 -5.04 -11.21 3.71
N ALA A 234 -4.97 -12.51 3.44
CA ALA A 234 -5.83 -13.51 4.08
C ALA A 234 -5.56 -13.66 5.58
N LYS A 235 -4.28 -13.75 5.99
CA LYS A 235 -3.86 -13.74 7.40
C LYS A 235 -4.18 -12.43 8.12
N GLY A 236 -4.43 -11.35 7.38
CA GLY A 236 -4.85 -10.07 7.94
C GLY A 236 -6.34 -10.02 8.30
N VAL A 237 -7.15 -10.95 7.81
CA VAL A 237 -8.61 -10.98 8.01
C VAL A 237 -9.03 -12.16 8.88
N VAL A 238 -8.28 -13.26 8.79
CA VAL A 238 -8.58 -14.50 9.48
C VAL A 238 -7.37 -14.93 10.31
N ASP A 239 -7.60 -15.13 11.61
CA ASP A 239 -6.67 -15.80 12.49
C ASP A 239 -6.96 -17.31 12.45
N ALA A 240 -6.39 -17.98 11.45
CA ALA A 240 -6.49 -19.43 11.25
C ALA A 240 -5.14 -20.01 10.83
N PRO A 241 -4.94 -21.33 11.03
CA PRO A 241 -3.80 -22.04 10.50
C PRO A 241 -3.54 -21.72 9.03
N GLN A 242 -2.26 -21.66 8.65
CA GLN A 242 -1.87 -21.35 7.28
C GLN A 242 -2.51 -22.30 6.26
N GLU A 243 -2.69 -23.56 6.63
CA GLU A 243 -3.31 -24.61 5.82
C GLU A 243 -4.79 -24.30 5.55
N ASP A 244 -5.54 -23.85 6.56
CA ASP A 244 -6.96 -23.48 6.42
C ASP A 244 -7.13 -22.24 5.54
N ILE A 245 -6.22 -21.28 5.69
CA ILE A 245 -6.19 -20.07 4.85
C ILE A 245 -5.87 -20.44 3.40
N GLN A 246 -4.88 -21.31 3.18
CA GLN A 246 -4.55 -21.78 1.83
C GLN A 246 -5.69 -22.57 1.20
N ALA A 247 -6.39 -23.41 1.98
CA ALA A 247 -7.57 -24.13 1.53
C ALA A 247 -8.67 -23.16 1.08
N ALA A 248 -9.01 -22.16 1.90
CA ALA A 248 -10.01 -21.14 1.57
C ALA A 248 -9.61 -20.26 0.37
N ILE A 249 -8.34 -19.87 0.24
CA ILE A 249 -7.85 -19.17 -0.97
C ILE A 249 -8.02 -20.08 -2.19
N SER A 250 -7.69 -21.36 -2.04
CA SER A 250 -7.80 -22.34 -3.13
C SER A 250 -9.24 -22.62 -3.54
N GLU A 251 -10.25 -22.29 -2.73
CA GLU A 251 -11.67 -22.38 -3.14
C GLU A 251 -12.01 -21.39 -4.26
N ILE A 252 -11.36 -20.22 -4.31
CA ILE A 252 -11.73 -19.12 -5.21
C ILE A 252 -10.63 -18.69 -6.17
N ALA A 253 -9.37 -19.02 -5.88
CA ALA A 253 -8.20 -18.65 -6.66
C ALA A 253 -7.29 -19.87 -6.90
N ILE A 254 -6.47 -19.78 -7.94
CA ILE A 254 -5.49 -20.79 -8.33
C ILE A 254 -4.11 -20.18 -8.22
N ASN A 255 -3.19 -20.85 -7.51
CA ASN A 255 -1.78 -20.50 -7.49
C ASN A 255 -1.11 -21.02 -8.77
N ILE A 256 -0.49 -20.13 -9.54
CA ILE A 256 0.31 -20.43 -10.71
C ILE A 256 1.72 -19.90 -10.45
N HIS A 257 2.63 -20.77 -10.01
CA HIS A 257 4.04 -20.44 -9.76
C HIS A 257 4.22 -19.17 -8.90
N ASP A 258 3.62 -19.14 -7.71
CA ASP A 258 3.62 -18.01 -6.77
C ASP A 258 2.79 -16.78 -7.20
N VAL A 259 1.90 -16.94 -8.19
CA VAL A 259 0.92 -15.92 -8.59
C VAL A 259 -0.48 -16.50 -8.51
N TYR A 260 -1.34 -15.93 -7.66
CA TYR A 260 -2.75 -16.28 -7.66
C TYR A 260 -3.54 -15.50 -8.72
N VAL A 261 -4.47 -16.21 -9.35
CA VAL A 261 -5.52 -15.66 -10.20
C VAL A 261 -6.87 -16.23 -9.77
N LEU A 262 -7.97 -15.49 -9.95
CA LEU A 262 -9.30 -16.03 -9.67
C LEU A 262 -9.60 -17.27 -10.52
N ARG A 263 -10.41 -18.19 -10.02
CA ARG A 263 -10.90 -19.35 -10.80
C ARG A 263 -11.83 -18.96 -11.92
N SER A 264 -12.61 -17.89 -11.74
CA SER A 264 -13.56 -17.37 -12.73
C SER A 264 -13.50 -15.86 -12.80
N SER A 265 -13.71 -15.32 -14.00
CA SER A 265 -13.94 -13.89 -14.21
C SER A 265 -15.37 -13.52 -13.82
N SER A 266 -15.53 -12.53 -12.93
CA SER A 266 -16.84 -11.96 -12.60
C SER A 266 -17.31 -10.92 -13.62
N GLU A 267 -16.38 -10.35 -14.41
CA GLU A 267 -16.67 -9.30 -15.39
C GLU A 267 -17.00 -9.87 -16.77
N HIS A 268 -16.37 -11.00 -17.12
CA HIS A 268 -16.58 -11.67 -18.40
C HIS A 268 -16.76 -13.19 -18.18
N PRO A 269 -17.92 -13.66 -17.68
CA PRO A 269 -18.13 -15.09 -17.48
C PRO A 269 -18.09 -15.90 -18.79
N GLU A 270 -18.41 -15.27 -19.92
CA GLU A 270 -18.45 -15.88 -21.24
C GLU A 270 -17.06 -16.32 -21.74
N ILE A 271 -15.98 -15.69 -21.27
CA ILE A 271 -14.60 -16.03 -21.67
C ILE A 271 -13.95 -17.06 -20.74
N ASN A 272 -14.64 -17.50 -19.67
CA ASN A 272 -14.08 -18.44 -18.70
C ASN A 272 -13.53 -19.75 -19.31
N PRO A 273 -14.15 -20.36 -20.35
CA PRO A 273 -13.57 -21.55 -20.98
C PRO A 273 -12.16 -21.30 -21.51
N LEU A 274 -11.96 -20.22 -22.27
CA LEU A 274 -10.65 -19.85 -22.82
C LEU A 274 -9.68 -19.38 -21.73
N ARG A 275 -10.18 -18.67 -20.72
CA ARG A 275 -9.42 -18.23 -19.54
C ARG A 275 -8.83 -19.41 -18.76
N ASN A 276 -9.64 -20.44 -18.52
CA ASN A 276 -9.23 -21.64 -17.82
C ASN A 276 -8.18 -22.42 -18.63
N LEU A 277 -8.32 -22.48 -19.96
CA LEU A 277 -7.28 -23.05 -20.81
C LEU A 277 -5.94 -22.32 -20.66
N VAL A 278 -5.94 -20.98 -20.64
CA VAL A 278 -4.70 -20.20 -20.45
C VAL A 278 -4.09 -20.44 -19.07
N ILE A 279 -4.92 -20.56 -18.03
CA ILE A 279 -4.47 -20.93 -16.67
C ILE A 279 -3.80 -22.31 -16.69
N ASP A 280 -4.43 -23.32 -17.30
CA ASP A 280 -3.90 -24.68 -17.40
C ASP A 280 -2.55 -24.73 -18.15
N LEU A 281 -2.42 -23.93 -19.21
CA LEU A 281 -1.16 -23.81 -19.96
C LEU A 281 -0.03 -23.23 -19.10
N PHE A 282 -0.30 -22.21 -18.28
CA PHE A 282 0.71 -21.70 -17.36
C PHE A 282 1.03 -22.68 -16.22
N LEU A 283 0.04 -23.41 -15.69
CA LEU A 283 0.26 -24.44 -14.67
C LEU A 283 1.17 -25.57 -15.18
N GLY A 284 0.98 -26.01 -16.43
CA GLY A 284 1.82 -27.02 -17.06
C GLY A 284 3.19 -26.51 -17.54
N SER A 285 3.42 -25.20 -17.46
CA SER A 285 4.68 -24.57 -17.87
C SER A 285 5.64 -24.37 -16.70
N ARG A 286 6.90 -24.02 -16.99
CA ARG A 286 7.87 -23.60 -15.96
C ARG A 286 7.53 -22.23 -15.36
N PRO A 287 7.98 -21.91 -14.13
CA PRO A 287 7.86 -20.56 -13.58
C PRO A 287 8.40 -19.49 -14.54
N LYS A 288 7.67 -18.37 -14.65
CA LYS A 288 7.98 -17.24 -15.56
C LYS A 288 8.03 -17.64 -17.05
N ALA A 289 7.39 -18.75 -17.44
CA ALA A 289 7.22 -19.11 -18.84
C ALA A 289 6.48 -18.03 -19.64
N LYS A 290 6.80 -17.98 -20.93
CA LYS A 290 6.12 -17.13 -21.89
C LYS A 290 5.21 -18.01 -22.73
N LEU A 291 3.92 -17.70 -22.77
CA LEU A 291 3.00 -18.31 -23.73
C LEU A 291 3.05 -17.55 -25.05
N LYS A 292 2.97 -18.29 -26.16
CA LYS A 292 2.81 -17.72 -27.51
C LYS A 292 1.38 -17.87 -27.98
N LYS A 293 0.96 -16.98 -28.89
CA LYS A 293 -0.41 -16.98 -29.45
C LYS A 293 -0.71 -18.32 -30.13
N GLY A 294 0.24 -18.83 -30.92
CA GLY A 294 0.09 -20.10 -31.62
C GLY A 294 -0.16 -21.29 -30.67
N GLU A 295 0.51 -21.33 -29.52
CA GLU A 295 0.33 -22.38 -28.51
C GLU A 295 -1.07 -22.32 -27.90
N VAL A 296 -1.56 -21.12 -27.56
CA VAL A 296 -2.91 -20.93 -27.02
C VAL A 296 -3.97 -21.29 -28.06
N LEU A 297 -3.81 -20.89 -29.32
CA LEU A 297 -4.76 -21.21 -30.39
C LEU A 297 -4.79 -22.72 -30.70
N ALA A 298 -3.63 -23.37 -30.75
CA ALA A 298 -3.54 -24.81 -30.96
C ALA A 298 -4.21 -25.59 -29.82
N ALA A 299 -3.94 -25.19 -28.57
CA ALA A 299 -4.56 -25.80 -27.39
C ALA A 299 -6.09 -25.58 -27.36
N ALA A 300 -6.56 -24.39 -27.77
CA ALA A 300 -7.98 -24.08 -27.83
C ALA A 300 -8.70 -24.87 -28.91
N LYS A 301 -8.10 -24.99 -30.10
CA LYS A 301 -8.60 -25.85 -31.18
C LYS A 301 -8.69 -27.30 -30.75
N SER A 302 -7.68 -27.81 -30.04
CA SER A 302 -7.68 -29.18 -29.53
C SER A 302 -8.73 -29.42 -28.46
N ARG A 303 -8.95 -28.47 -27.54
CA ARG A 303 -9.86 -28.65 -26.39
C ARG A 303 -11.33 -28.36 -26.72
N PHE A 304 -11.58 -27.35 -27.54
CA PHE A 304 -12.93 -26.86 -27.84
C PHE A 304 -13.38 -27.17 -29.27
N GLN A 305 -12.54 -27.79 -30.09
CA GLN A 305 -12.79 -28.05 -31.53
C GLN A 305 -13.11 -26.78 -32.32
N LYS A 306 -12.76 -25.61 -31.77
CA LYS A 306 -13.02 -24.29 -32.32
C LYS A 306 -11.88 -23.36 -31.92
N GLU A 307 -11.42 -22.56 -32.87
CA GLU A 307 -10.47 -21.50 -32.58
C GLU A 307 -11.19 -20.29 -31.95
N PRO A 308 -10.61 -19.71 -30.87
CA PRO A 308 -11.19 -18.54 -30.24
C PRO A 308 -11.07 -17.34 -31.18
N THR A 309 -12.06 -16.47 -31.15
CA THR A 309 -12.01 -15.19 -31.86
C THR A 309 -10.85 -14.34 -31.33
N ASN A 310 -10.32 -13.44 -32.16
CA ASN A 310 -9.27 -12.53 -31.70
C ASN A 310 -9.75 -11.67 -30.52
N THR A 311 -11.02 -11.31 -30.47
CA THR A 311 -11.63 -10.56 -29.37
C THR A 311 -11.61 -11.35 -28.06
N GLU A 312 -12.04 -12.62 -28.06
CA GLU A 312 -11.99 -13.49 -26.87
C GLU A 312 -10.54 -13.67 -26.39
N PHE A 313 -9.61 -13.91 -27.32
CA PHE A 313 -8.19 -14.03 -27.00
C PHE A 313 -7.64 -12.76 -26.35
N GLN A 314 -7.91 -11.58 -26.93
CA GLN A 314 -7.43 -10.32 -26.37
C GLN A 314 -8.03 -10.03 -25.00
N LYS A 315 -9.32 -10.31 -24.77
CA LYS A 315 -9.94 -10.15 -23.45
C LYS A 315 -9.22 -10.99 -22.39
N VAL A 316 -8.98 -12.27 -22.66
CA VAL A 316 -8.31 -13.17 -21.69
C VAL A 316 -6.86 -12.74 -21.43
N ILE A 317 -6.11 -12.43 -22.49
CA ILE A 317 -4.69 -12.08 -22.37
C ILE A 317 -4.51 -10.73 -21.69
N THR A 318 -5.33 -9.73 -22.00
CA THR A 318 -5.28 -8.43 -21.32
C THR A 318 -5.75 -8.51 -19.88
N GLU A 319 -6.62 -9.46 -19.52
CA GLU A 319 -7.00 -9.74 -18.13
C GLU A 319 -5.80 -10.31 -17.34
N LEU A 320 -5.22 -11.41 -17.81
CA LEU A 320 -4.28 -12.23 -17.03
C LEU A 320 -2.80 -11.90 -17.24
N CYS A 321 -2.43 -11.33 -18.39
CA CYS A 321 -1.04 -11.29 -18.85
C CYS A 321 -0.54 -9.88 -19.21
N VAL A 322 0.78 -9.76 -19.36
CA VAL A 322 1.47 -8.62 -19.97
C VAL A 322 2.36 -9.10 -21.12
N SER A 323 2.49 -8.26 -22.15
CA SER A 323 3.38 -8.54 -23.28
C SER A 323 4.84 -8.42 -22.84
N ASN A 324 5.66 -9.41 -23.18
CA ASN A 324 7.08 -9.45 -22.84
C ASN A 324 7.88 -10.16 -23.93
N GLY A 325 8.49 -9.38 -24.84
CA GLY A 325 9.50 -9.84 -25.80
C GLY A 325 9.11 -11.12 -26.54
N GLY A 326 8.10 -11.04 -27.41
CA GLY A 326 7.67 -12.13 -28.30
C GLY A 326 6.64 -13.11 -27.70
N GLY A 327 6.14 -12.87 -26.49
CA GLY A 327 5.10 -13.69 -25.86
C GLY A 327 4.45 -13.00 -24.66
N TRP A 328 3.61 -13.73 -23.94
CA TRP A 328 2.85 -13.23 -22.78
C TRP A 328 3.27 -13.94 -21.50
N VAL A 329 3.47 -13.17 -20.44
CA VAL A 329 3.73 -13.66 -19.09
C VAL A 329 2.56 -13.28 -18.18
N LEU A 330 2.31 -14.06 -17.14
CA LEU A 330 1.33 -13.71 -16.10
C LEU A 330 1.65 -12.35 -15.50
N LYS A 331 0.59 -11.57 -15.22
CA LYS A 331 0.70 -10.38 -14.41
C LYS A 331 1.18 -10.76 -13.01
N THR A 332 2.16 -10.02 -12.52
CA THR A 332 2.51 -9.98 -11.11
C THR A 332 2.04 -8.62 -10.64
N GLY A 333 0.93 -8.55 -9.88
CA GLY A 333 0.48 -7.30 -9.26
C GLY A 333 1.67 -6.54 -8.67
N GLY A 334 1.76 -5.24 -9.00
CA GLY A 334 2.95 -4.39 -8.79
C GLY A 334 3.36 -4.23 -7.33
#